data_AF-N9YY48-F1
#
_entry.id   AF-N9YY48-F1
#
_cell.length_a   1.000
_cell.length_b   1.000
_cell.length_c   1.000
_cell.angle_alpha   90.00
_cell.angle_beta   90.00
_cell.angle_gamma   90.00
#
_symmetry.space_group_name_H-M   'P 1'
#
loop_
_entity.id
_entity.type
_entity.pdbx_description
1 polymer ?
#
loop_
_entity_poly.entity_id
_entity_poly.type
_entity_poly.pdbx_seq_one_letter_code
_entity_poly.pdbx_strand_id
1 'polypeptide(L)' 'MQERTCKSIEKSLEFEKSGETLSVEICLENVSPLTSSETLESFLNTLYERAKQELKL' A
#
# COMPACT_ATOMS: atom_id res chain seq x y z
N MET A 1 17.46 21.02 9.13
CA MET A 1 16.25 20.17 9.16
C MET A 1 16.32 19.25 7.95
N GLN A 2 16.23 17.93 8.12
CA GLN A 2 16.05 17.03 6.98
C GLN A 2 14.58 17.10 6.58
N GLU A 3 14.30 17.47 5.34
CA GLU A 3 12.95 17.43 4.79
C GLU A 3 12.51 15.96 4.72
N ARG A 4 11.50 15.60 5.51
CA ARG A 4 10.90 14.26 5.45
C ARG A 4 9.93 14.26 4.27
N THR A 5 10.26 13.52 3.22
CA THR A 5 9.31 13.24 2.15
C THR A 5 8.35 12.14 2.63
N CYS A 6 7.06 12.43 2.63
CA CYS A 6 6.01 11.47 2.89
C CYS A 6 5.09 11.42 1.67
N LYS A 7 4.86 10.22 1.14
CA LYS A 7 3.87 9.95 0.11
C LYS A 7 2.95 8.86 0.61
N SER A 8 1.66 9.16 0.73
CA SER A 8 0.65 8.17 1.07
C SER A 8 -0.36 8.02 -0.05
N ILE A 9 -0.88 6.80 -0.21
CA ILE A 9 -2.08 6.52 -0.97
C ILE A 9 -3.05 5.78 -0.05
N GLU A 10 -4.32 6.14 -0.13
CA GLU A 10 -5.39 5.45 0.57
C GLU A 10 -6.47 5.05 -0.44
N LYS A 11 -6.97 3.82 -0.31
CA LYS A 11 -8.09 3.30 -1.08
C LYS A 11 -9.01 2.51 -0.16
N SER A 12 -10.29 2.88 -0.18
CA SER A 12 -11.36 2.15 0.50
C SER A 12 -12.37 1.59 -0.50
N LEU A 13 -12.92 0.43 -0.17
CA LEU A 13 -14.03 -0.22 -0.84
C LEU A 13 -15.09 -0.53 0.20
N GLU A 14 -16.28 0.03 0.01
CA GLU A 14 -17.44 -0.19 0.88
C GLU A 14 -18.37 -1.24 0.25
N PHE A 15 -18.79 -2.22 1.03
CA PHE A 15 -19.69 -3.29 0.61
C PHE A 15 -21.11 -2.96 1.05
N GLU A 16 -21.90 -2.32 0.19
CA GLU A 16 -23.25 -1.82 0.52
C GLU A 16 -24.19 -2.86 1.17
N LYS A 17 -24.05 -4.13 0.77
CA LYS A 17 -24.94 -5.21 1.24
C LYS A 17 -24.57 -5.75 2.62
N SER A 18 -23.28 -5.77 2.98
CA SER A 18 -22.82 -6.27 4.27
C SER A 18 -22.46 -5.15 5.25
N GLY A 19 -22.32 -3.92 4.77
CA GLY A 19 -21.82 -2.78 5.55
C GLY A 19 -20.33 -2.88 5.86
N GLU A 20 -19.61 -3.87 5.30
CA GLU A 20 -18.18 -4.05 5.51
C GLU A 20 -17.37 -3.01 4.73
N THR A 21 -16.15 -2.76 5.16
CA THR A 21 -15.22 -1.88 4.47
C THR A 21 -13.86 -2.55 4.39
N LEU A 22 -13.30 -2.61 3.19
CA LEU A 22 -11.90 -2.94 2.97
C LEU A 22 -11.16 -1.63 2.69
N SER A 23 -10.25 -1.22 3.59
CA SER A 23 -9.38 -0.07 3.38
C SER A 23 -7.92 -0.49 3.35
N VAL A 24 -7.15 0.13 2.46
CA VAL A 24 -5.71 -0.06 2.33
C VAL A 24 -5.05 1.31 2.28
N GLU A 25 -4.11 1.53 3.20
CA GLU A 25 -3.24 2.69 3.23
C GLU A 25 -1.79 2.24 3.03
N ILE A 26 -1.07 2.88 2.10
CA ILE A 26 0.36 2.65 1.88
C ILE A 26 1.06 3.98 2.07
N CYS A 27 1.99 4.02 3.01
CA CYS A 27 2.80 5.20 3.32
C CYS A 27 4.28 4.92 3.04
N LEU A 28 4.93 5.82 2.29
CA LEU A 28 6.36 5.83 2.07
C LEU A 28 6.97 7.07 2.74
N GLU A 29 7.84 6.83 3.71
CA GLU A 29 8.53 7.89 4.46
C GLU A 29 10.03 7.89 4.17
N ASN A 30 10.62 9.08 4.05
CA ASN A 30 12.06 9.29 3.89
C ASN A 30 12.64 8.54 2.68
N VAL A 31 11.90 8.51 1.57
CA VAL A 31 12.31 7.78 0.36
C VAL A 31 13.58 8.41 -0.20
N SER A 32 14.63 7.59 -0.32
CA SER A 32 15.85 8.03 -0.98
C SER A 32 15.58 8.25 -2.46
N PRO A 33 16.11 9.32 -3.08
CA PRO A 33 16.05 9.48 -4.54
C PRO A 33 16.78 8.36 -5.30
N LEU A 34 17.60 7.57 -4.61
CA LEU A 34 18.29 6.39 -5.15
C LEU A 34 17.49 5.09 -4.94
N THR A 35 16.36 5.12 -4.25
CA THR A 35 15.51 3.93 -4.08
C THR A 35 15.01 3.50 -5.46
N SER A 36 15.42 2.31 -5.91
CA SER A 36 14.98 1.75 -7.18
C SER A 36 13.47 1.53 -7.16
N SER A 37 12.77 2.06 -8.18
CA SER A 37 11.34 1.84 -8.38
C SER A 37 11.01 0.35 -8.52
N GLU A 38 11.92 -0.45 -9.08
CA GLU A 38 11.74 -1.89 -9.27
C GLU A 38 11.63 -2.65 -7.95
N THR A 39 12.41 -2.25 -6.93
CA THR A 39 12.37 -2.89 -5.61
C THR A 39 11.04 -2.59 -4.91
N LEU A 40 10.56 -1.35 -4.99
CA LEU A 40 9.26 -0.97 -4.43
C LEU A 40 8.11 -1.67 -5.16
N GLU A 41 8.17 -1.75 -6.49
CA GLU A 41 7.17 -2.44 -7.30
C GLU A 41 7.10 -3.94 -6.96
N SER A 42 8.25 -4.62 -6.86
CA SER A 42 8.32 -6.03 -6.48
C SER A 42 7.75 -6.29 -5.07
N PHE A 43 8.04 -5.40 -4.12
CA PHE A 43 7.47 -5.47 -2.77
C PHE A 43 5.95 -5.33 -2.80
N LEU A 44 5.42 -4.34 -3.51
CA LEU A 44 3.97 -4.09 -3.60
C LEU A 44 3.24 -5.26 -4.28
N ASN A 45 3.82 -5.83 -5.34
CA ASN A 45 3.27 -7.03 -5.98
C ASN A 45 3.23 -8.21 -5.01
N THR A 46 4.30 -8.44 -4.24
CA THR A 46 4.35 -9.51 -3.24
C THR A 46 3.32 -9.30 -2.14
N LEU A 47 3.16 -8.07 -1.66
CA LEU A 47 2.15 -7.70 -0.67
C LEU A 47 0.73 -7.98 -1.19
N TYR A 48 0.45 -7.59 -2.44
CA TYR A 48 -0.84 -7.84 -3.07
C TYR A 48 -1.15 -9.33 -3.21
N GLU A 49 -0.18 -10.14 -3.66
CA GLU A 49 -0.36 -11.59 -3.76
C GLU A 49 -0.64 -12.23 -2.40
N ARG A 50 0.08 -11.82 -1.35
CA ARG A 50 -0.17 -12.31 0.01
C ARG A 50 -1.53 -11.88 0.56
N ALA A 51 -1.92 -10.63 0.34
CA ALA A 51 -3.21 -10.12 0.79
C ALA A 51 -4.38 -10.93 0.22
N LYS A 52 -4.32 -11.29 -1.07
CA LYS A 52 -5.33 -12.17 -1.68
C LYS A 52 -5.40 -13.54 -1.01
N GLN A 53 -4.24 -14.16 -0.76
CA GLN A 53 -4.16 -15.48 -0.12
C GLN A 53 -4.68 -15.47 1.33
N GLU A 54 -4.27 -14.47 2.13
CA GLU A 54 -4.61 -14.40 3.56
C GLU A 54 -6.05 -13.97 3.81
N LEU A 55 -6.56 -13.02 3.02
CA LEU A 55 -7.95 -12.58 3.10
C LEU A 55 -8.92 -13.55 2.41
N LYS A 56 -8.40 -14.59 1.73
CA LYS A 56 -9.17 -15.55 0.93
C LYS A 56 -10.05 -14.88 -0.12
N LEU A 57 -9.55 -13.77 -0.68
CA LEU A 57 -10.18 -13.03 -1.77
C LEU A 57 -9.86 -13.66 -3.13
#